data_AF-A0A1C3NSF7-F1
#
_entry.id   AF-A0A1C3NSF7-F1
#
_cell.length_a   1.000
_cell.length_b   1.000
_cell.length_c   1.000
_cell.angle_alpha   90.00
_cell.angle_beta   90.00
_cell.angle_gamma   90.00
#
_symmetry.space_group_name_H-M   'P 1'
#
loop_
_entity.id
_entity.type
_entity.pdbx_description
1 polymer ?
#
loop_
_entity_poly.entity_id
_entity_poly.type
_entity_poly.pdbx_seq_one_letter_code
_entity_poly.pdbx_strand_id
1 'polypeptide(L)'
;MNFSLRTIIFSSCLCFATSCSAAAPTKNLRDSLQAHCEATQIDEHIVLRVVKGKQISACPPDAEEGCPYNANHGQTYLVATPDLNQDGRTDAIIRYLGSNYGDTDAVDYLVLTQCKDGTYIRALEGAFSDLKAPDSIVKIWPDLTATRVCPTPDNTGSVTTELSLHFDPKSFKYFSAPDSSLESPCN
;
A
#
# COMPACT_ATOMS: atom_id res chain seq x y z
N MET A 1 48.11 55.61 48.75
CA MET A 1 48.98 54.43 48.51
C MET A 1 48.46 53.31 49.38
N ASN A 2 47.87 52.26 48.79
CA ASN A 2 47.63 50.98 49.44
C ASN A 2 47.38 49.96 48.32
N PHE A 3 48.41 49.19 47.98
CA PHE A 3 48.29 47.98 47.19
C PHE A 3 48.24 46.80 48.17
N SER A 4 47.24 45.94 48.04
CA SER A 4 47.23 44.63 48.71
C SER A 4 46.89 43.56 47.67
N LEU A 5 47.89 42.70 47.41
CA LEU A 5 47.79 41.48 46.62
C LEU A 5 47.02 40.41 47.40
N ARG A 6 46.04 39.75 46.76
CA ARG A 6 45.65 38.38 47.11
C ARG A 6 45.29 37.53 45.87
N THR A 7 46.27 36.73 45.49
CA THR A 7 46.31 35.36 44.96
C THR A 7 45.00 34.54 44.90
N ILE A 8 44.66 34.14 43.65
CA ILE A 8 44.30 32.81 43.07
C ILE A 8 43.13 31.99 43.66
N ILE A 9 42.23 31.50 42.78
CA ILE A 9 41.88 30.06 42.57
C ILE A 9 41.21 29.90 41.20
N PHE A 10 41.84 29.08 40.34
CA PHE A 10 41.26 28.50 39.14
C PHE A 10 40.13 27.54 39.52
N SER A 11 38.95 27.69 38.93
CA SER A 11 37.92 26.65 38.96
C SER A 11 37.49 26.36 37.53
N SER A 12 38.06 25.29 36.99
CA SER A 12 37.75 24.74 35.67
C SER A 12 36.30 24.23 35.67
N CYS A 13 35.41 24.97 35.01
CA CYS A 13 34.05 24.52 34.77
C CYS A 13 34.08 23.45 33.65
N LEU A 14 33.99 22.17 34.04
CA LEU A 14 33.72 21.09 33.10
C LEU A 14 32.28 21.25 32.58
N CYS A 15 32.13 21.85 31.41
CA CYS A 15 30.89 21.73 30.65
C CYS A 15 30.74 20.27 30.19
N PHE A 16 29.91 19.50 30.89
CA PHE A 16 29.36 18.26 30.35
C PHE A 16 28.45 18.64 29.18
N ALA A 17 28.97 18.54 27.97
CA ALA A 17 28.17 18.55 26.76
C ALA A 17 27.34 17.26 26.75
N THR A 18 26.13 17.32 27.28
CA THR A 18 25.08 16.34 27.00
C THR A 18 24.72 16.51 25.52
N SER A 19 25.38 15.71 24.68
CA SER A 19 24.98 15.52 23.29
C SER A 19 23.57 14.94 23.29
N CYS A 20 22.57 15.83 23.21
CA CYS A 20 21.22 15.47 22.83
C CYS A 20 21.34 14.90 21.41
N SER A 21 21.38 13.57 21.31
CA SER A 21 21.18 12.89 20.04
C SER A 21 19.75 13.18 19.63
N ALA A 22 19.53 14.27 18.90
CA ALA A 22 18.30 14.49 18.19
C ALA A 22 18.15 13.31 17.23
N ALA A 23 17.22 12.42 17.54
CA ALA A 23 16.81 11.39 16.59
C ALA A 23 16.46 12.12 15.29
N ALA A 24 17.11 11.74 14.19
CA ALA A 24 16.75 12.25 12.88
C ALA A 24 15.23 12.03 12.69
N PRO A 25 14.48 13.01 12.17
CA PRO A 25 13.05 12.85 11.96
C PRO A 25 12.86 11.62 11.07
N THR A 26 12.27 10.56 11.63
CA THR A 26 11.80 9.42 10.86
C THR A 26 10.79 10.00 9.88
N LYS A 27 11.15 9.99 8.60
CA LYS A 27 10.29 10.47 7.52
C LYS A 27 8.92 9.82 7.71
N ASN A 28 7.93 10.61 8.10
CA ASN A 28 6.62 10.07 8.45
C ASN A 28 6.08 9.37 7.20
N LEU A 29 5.76 8.08 7.31
CA LEU A 29 5.30 7.29 6.16
C LEU A 29 4.02 7.88 5.56
N ARG A 30 3.20 8.58 6.36
CA ARG A 30 2.02 9.32 5.88
C ARG A 30 2.38 10.51 5.00
N ASP A 31 3.38 11.29 5.40
CA ASP A 31 3.88 12.41 4.59
C ASP A 31 4.58 11.90 3.32
N SER A 32 5.12 10.68 3.38
CA SER A 32 5.74 10.03 2.22
C SER A 32 4.71 9.56 1.19
N LEU A 33 3.53 9.07 1.61
CA LEU A 33 2.44 8.74 0.68
C LEU A 33 1.98 9.97 -0.10
N GLN A 34 1.76 11.09 0.60
CA GLN A 34 1.31 12.30 -0.08
C GLN A 34 2.34 12.80 -1.10
N ALA A 35 3.62 12.80 -0.73
CA ALA A 35 4.69 13.15 -1.65
C ALA A 35 4.75 12.19 -2.86
N HIS A 36 4.42 10.91 -2.67
CA HIS A 36 4.33 9.94 -3.75
C HIS A 36 3.13 10.25 -4.66
N CYS A 37 1.94 10.47 -4.10
CA CYS A 37 0.75 10.90 -4.86
C CYS A 37 1.04 12.13 -5.72
N GLU A 38 1.72 13.15 -5.18
CA GLU A 38 2.04 14.38 -5.93
C GLU A 38 3.09 14.18 -7.04
N ALA A 39 3.93 13.16 -6.92
CA ALA A 39 4.94 12.81 -7.92
C ALA A 39 4.41 11.86 -9.00
N THR A 40 3.31 11.18 -8.74
CA THR A 40 2.65 10.25 -9.66
C THR A 40 1.98 10.99 -10.82
N GLN A 41 2.01 10.40 -12.01
CA GLN A 41 1.37 11.00 -13.19
C GLN A 41 -0.16 10.92 -13.07
N ILE A 42 -0.88 11.94 -13.56
CA ILE A 42 -2.33 12.08 -13.33
C ILE A 42 -3.16 10.92 -13.91
N ASP A 43 -2.64 10.23 -14.92
CA ASP A 43 -3.25 9.05 -15.54
C ASP A 43 -3.05 7.77 -14.71
N GLU A 44 -2.11 7.77 -13.77
CA GLU A 44 -1.96 6.73 -12.75
C GLU A 44 -2.84 6.99 -11.51
N HIS A 45 -3.40 8.21 -11.37
CA HIS A 45 -4.45 8.46 -10.39
C HIS A 45 -5.74 7.77 -10.81
N ILE A 46 -6.47 7.25 -9.84
CA ILE A 46 -7.70 6.50 -10.01
C ILE A 46 -8.81 7.21 -9.25
N VAL A 47 -9.96 7.36 -9.89
CA VAL A 47 -11.20 7.83 -9.28
C VAL A 47 -12.11 6.62 -9.09
N LEU A 48 -12.56 6.42 -7.84
CA LEU A 48 -13.59 5.43 -7.54
C LEU A 48 -14.97 6.05 -7.70
N ARG A 49 -15.80 5.47 -8.58
CA ARG A 49 -17.19 5.87 -8.78
C ARG A 49 -18.11 4.72 -8.40
N VAL A 50 -18.92 4.90 -7.37
CA VAL A 50 -19.93 3.91 -6.99
C VAL A 50 -21.09 3.95 -7.99
N VAL A 51 -21.39 2.79 -8.58
CA VAL A 51 -22.51 2.65 -9.52
C VAL A 51 -23.74 2.10 -8.79
N LYS A 52 -23.59 0.95 -8.12
CA LYS A 52 -24.69 0.32 -7.36
C LYS A 52 -24.17 -0.62 -6.29
N GLY A 53 -24.51 -0.33 -5.03
CA GLY A 53 -24.05 -1.15 -3.91
C GLY A 53 -22.53 -1.21 -3.87
N LYS A 54 -21.95 -2.41 -4.04
CA LYS A 54 -20.49 -2.61 -4.13
C LYS A 54 -19.93 -2.51 -5.55
N GLN A 55 -20.76 -2.40 -6.59
CA GLN A 55 -20.28 -2.24 -7.96
C GLN A 55 -19.73 -0.83 -8.16
N ILE A 56 -18.51 -0.75 -8.70
CA ILE A 56 -17.74 0.50 -8.85
C ILE A 56 -17.08 0.57 -10.24
N SER A 57 -16.71 1.77 -10.66
CA SER A 57 -15.64 2.00 -11.64
C SER A 57 -14.38 2.44 -10.90
N ALA A 58 -13.21 1.94 -11.31
CA ALA A 58 -11.91 2.34 -10.77
C ALA A 58 -10.97 2.79 -11.91
N CYS A 59 -11.21 3.99 -12.43
CA CYS A 59 -10.61 4.47 -13.67
C CYS A 59 -9.89 5.80 -13.48
N PRO A 60 -8.93 6.16 -14.35
CA PRO A 60 -8.34 7.49 -14.32
C PRO A 60 -9.39 8.59 -14.56
N PRO A 61 -9.20 9.81 -14.00
CA PRO A 61 -10.21 10.87 -13.97
C PRO A 61 -10.94 11.12 -15.30
N ASP A 62 -10.20 11.07 -16.41
CA ASP A 62 -10.69 11.39 -17.77
C ASP A 62 -10.58 10.21 -18.75
N ALA A 63 -10.39 8.99 -18.24
CA ALA A 63 -10.19 7.79 -19.07
C ALA A 63 -11.20 6.67 -18.75
N GLU A 64 -12.45 7.05 -18.47
CA GLU A 64 -13.53 6.10 -18.17
C GLU A 64 -13.84 5.19 -19.38
N GLU A 65 -13.76 5.74 -20.59
CA GLU A 65 -13.87 5.02 -21.86
C GLU A 65 -12.54 4.32 -22.18
N GLY A 66 -12.55 2.99 -22.22
CA GLY A 66 -11.35 2.17 -22.43
C GLY A 66 -10.65 1.69 -21.15
N CYS A 67 -11.08 2.15 -19.98
CA CYS A 67 -10.60 1.63 -18.71
C CYS A 67 -11.15 0.20 -18.47
N PRO A 68 -10.27 -0.80 -18.22
CA PRO A 68 -10.71 -2.17 -18.00
C PRO A 68 -11.54 -2.32 -16.72
N TYR A 69 -11.26 -1.52 -15.68
CA TYR A 69 -11.97 -1.59 -14.40
C TYR A 69 -13.27 -0.75 -14.35
N ASN A 70 -13.79 -0.33 -15.50
CA ASN A 70 -15.08 0.34 -15.60
C ASN A 70 -16.21 -0.61 -15.15
N ALA A 71 -17.18 -0.12 -14.39
CA ALA A 71 -18.30 -0.93 -13.89
C ALA A 71 -19.11 -1.65 -15.00
N ASN A 72 -19.27 -1.02 -16.16
CA ASN A 72 -20.10 -1.50 -17.27
C ASN A 72 -19.42 -2.60 -18.09
N HIS A 73 -18.09 -2.54 -18.19
CA HIS A 73 -17.30 -3.52 -18.95
C HIS A 73 -16.69 -4.57 -18.05
N GLY A 74 -16.09 -4.12 -16.96
CA GLY A 74 -15.18 -4.90 -16.17
C GLY A 74 -15.78 -5.68 -15.02
N GLN A 75 -17.03 -5.39 -14.68
CA GLN A 75 -17.68 -6.03 -13.52
C GLN A 75 -16.80 -5.89 -12.27
N THR A 76 -16.44 -4.65 -11.96
CA THR A 76 -15.55 -4.31 -10.85
C THR A 76 -16.36 -4.09 -9.58
N TYR A 77 -15.90 -4.71 -8.49
CA TYR A 77 -16.59 -4.68 -7.19
C TYR A 77 -15.64 -4.30 -6.06
N LEU A 78 -16.11 -3.44 -5.16
CA LEU A 78 -15.46 -3.12 -3.91
C LEU A 78 -15.58 -4.29 -2.93
N VAL A 79 -14.45 -4.84 -2.50
CA VAL A 79 -14.36 -5.95 -1.55
C VAL A 79 -14.36 -5.41 -0.13
N ALA A 80 -13.39 -4.52 0.17
CA ALA A 80 -13.15 -3.94 1.48
C ALA A 80 -12.57 -2.52 1.38
N THR A 81 -12.70 -1.75 2.46
CA THR A 81 -12.18 -0.38 2.57
C THR A 81 -11.32 -0.18 3.83
N PRO A 82 -10.17 -0.86 3.94
CA PRO A 82 -9.27 -0.71 5.09
C PRO A 82 -8.61 0.68 5.13
N ASP A 83 -8.10 1.10 6.28
CA ASP A 83 -7.15 2.21 6.41
C ASP A 83 -5.75 1.60 6.63
N LEU A 84 -5.08 1.19 5.55
CA LEU A 84 -3.86 0.39 5.60
C LEU A 84 -2.70 1.17 6.22
N ASN A 85 -2.68 2.49 6.03
CA ASN A 85 -1.61 3.35 6.52
C ASN A 85 -1.97 4.14 7.80
N GLN A 86 -3.16 3.87 8.35
CA GLN A 86 -3.73 4.49 9.54
C GLN A 86 -3.82 6.02 9.46
N ASP A 87 -4.00 6.60 8.27
CA ASP A 87 -4.02 8.05 8.10
C ASP A 87 -5.41 8.69 8.22
N GLY A 88 -6.43 7.87 8.52
CA GLY A 88 -7.82 8.27 8.67
C GLY A 88 -8.60 8.30 7.37
N ARG A 89 -7.98 7.96 6.23
CA ARG A 89 -8.65 7.77 4.93
C ARG A 89 -8.74 6.29 4.61
N THR A 90 -9.81 5.92 3.92
CA THR A 90 -10.03 4.52 3.56
C THR A 90 -9.43 4.24 2.18
N ASP A 91 -8.51 3.30 2.16
CA ASP A 91 -8.03 2.61 0.98
C ASP A 91 -9.12 1.68 0.43
N ALA A 92 -8.89 1.05 -0.72
CA ALA A 92 -9.83 0.15 -1.35
C ALA A 92 -9.17 -1.14 -1.81
N ILE A 93 -9.80 -2.28 -1.50
CA ILE A 93 -9.54 -3.57 -2.12
C ILE A 93 -10.68 -3.83 -3.09
N ILE A 94 -10.36 -4.05 -4.36
CA ILE A 94 -11.34 -4.27 -5.42
C ILE A 94 -11.07 -5.60 -6.11
N ARG A 95 -12.14 -6.23 -6.59
CA ARG A 95 -12.13 -7.44 -7.41
C ARG A 95 -12.64 -7.10 -8.80
N TYR A 96 -11.93 -7.51 -9.84
CA TYR A 96 -12.26 -7.28 -11.23
C TYR A 96 -12.53 -8.62 -11.91
N LEU A 97 -13.78 -8.87 -12.32
CA LEU A 97 -14.17 -10.17 -12.91
C LEU A 97 -14.01 -10.23 -14.44
N GLY A 98 -13.59 -9.14 -15.07
CA GLY A 98 -13.35 -9.11 -16.52
C GLY A 98 -12.06 -9.82 -16.94
N SER A 99 -11.19 -10.23 -16.01
CA SER A 99 -10.08 -11.12 -16.28
C SER A 99 -10.47 -12.57 -16.05
N ASN A 100 -10.41 -13.37 -17.11
CA ASN A 100 -10.62 -14.81 -17.06
C ASN A 100 -9.28 -15.51 -17.28
N TYR A 101 -8.89 -16.38 -16.34
CA TYR A 101 -7.64 -17.13 -16.38
C TYR A 101 -7.88 -18.63 -16.65
N GLY A 102 -8.68 -18.92 -17.69
CA GLY A 102 -8.96 -20.28 -18.13
C GLY A 102 -9.71 -21.09 -17.08
N ASP A 103 -9.16 -22.24 -16.69
CA ASP A 103 -9.77 -23.16 -15.72
C ASP A 103 -9.41 -22.83 -14.26
N THR A 104 -8.79 -21.68 -14.00
CA THR A 104 -8.45 -21.25 -12.63
C THR A 104 -9.54 -20.37 -12.03
N ASP A 105 -9.84 -20.57 -10.74
CA ASP A 105 -10.72 -19.68 -9.98
C ASP A 105 -9.92 -18.45 -9.52
N ALA A 106 -9.35 -17.72 -10.48
CA ALA A 106 -8.59 -16.51 -10.24
C ALA A 106 -9.18 -15.36 -11.04
N VAL A 107 -9.08 -14.18 -10.46
CA VAL A 107 -9.45 -12.90 -11.08
C VAL A 107 -8.46 -11.84 -10.61
N ASP A 108 -8.42 -10.69 -11.27
CA ASP A 108 -7.59 -9.61 -10.76
C ASP A 108 -8.18 -8.99 -9.50
N TYR A 109 -7.27 -8.65 -8.60
CA TYR A 109 -7.53 -7.75 -7.50
C TYR A 109 -6.62 -6.53 -7.61
N LEU A 110 -7.18 -5.36 -7.28
CA LEU A 110 -6.36 -4.16 -7.03
C LEU A 110 -6.46 -3.77 -5.56
N VAL A 111 -5.36 -3.25 -5.05
CA VAL A 111 -5.34 -2.46 -3.80
C VAL A 111 -5.01 -1.03 -4.19
N LEU A 112 -5.86 -0.10 -3.76
CA LEU A 112 -5.76 1.31 -4.08
C LEU A 112 -5.62 2.11 -2.79
N THR A 113 -4.69 3.04 -2.73
CA THR A 113 -4.42 3.86 -1.55
C THR A 113 -4.86 5.29 -1.74
N GLN A 114 -5.54 5.88 -0.74
CA GLN A 114 -6.22 7.17 -0.92
C GLN A 114 -5.28 8.37 -0.68
N CYS A 115 -5.10 9.18 -1.72
CA CYS A 115 -4.41 10.47 -1.66
C CYS A 115 -5.26 11.54 -0.95
N LYS A 116 -4.64 12.63 -0.47
CA LYS A 116 -5.37 13.70 0.25
C LYS A 116 -6.40 14.43 -0.60
N ASP A 117 -6.24 14.41 -1.92
CA ASP A 117 -7.18 15.00 -2.88
C ASP A 117 -8.43 14.12 -3.14
N GLY A 118 -8.48 12.93 -2.52
CA GLY A 118 -9.58 11.98 -2.66
C GLY A 118 -9.44 11.02 -3.84
N THR A 119 -8.43 11.21 -4.69
CA THR A 119 -8.04 10.21 -5.71
C THR A 119 -7.27 9.07 -5.06
N TYR A 120 -7.01 8.04 -5.84
CA TYR A 120 -6.30 6.86 -5.40
C TYR A 120 -5.08 6.59 -6.30
N ILE A 121 -4.07 5.96 -5.74
CA ILE A 121 -2.99 5.36 -6.51
C ILE A 121 -2.97 3.85 -6.30
N ARG A 122 -2.51 3.11 -7.30
CA ARG A 122 -2.47 1.65 -7.25
C ARG A 122 -1.31 1.18 -6.38
N ALA A 123 -1.58 0.44 -5.31
CA ALA A 123 -0.57 -0.21 -4.47
C ALA A 123 -0.40 -1.70 -4.79
N LEU A 124 -1.40 -2.35 -5.39
CA LEU A 124 -1.32 -3.74 -5.84
C LEU A 124 -2.14 -3.94 -7.10
N GLU A 125 -1.66 -4.81 -7.97
CA GLU A 125 -2.42 -5.53 -8.99
C GLU A 125 -1.92 -6.96 -9.07
N GLY A 126 -2.83 -7.93 -9.14
CA GLY A 126 -2.47 -9.31 -9.32
C GLY A 126 -3.66 -10.25 -9.40
N ALA A 127 -3.41 -11.44 -9.94
CA ALA A 127 -4.39 -12.49 -10.14
C ALA A 127 -4.44 -13.43 -8.93
N PHE A 128 -5.59 -13.46 -8.26
CA PHE A 128 -5.82 -14.26 -7.06
C PHE A 128 -7.24 -14.85 -7.04
N SER A 129 -7.42 -15.94 -6.31
CA SER A 129 -8.74 -16.45 -5.94
C SER A 129 -9.38 -15.61 -4.82
N ASP A 130 -8.55 -15.09 -3.91
CA ASP A 130 -8.96 -14.25 -2.80
C ASP A 130 -7.82 -13.31 -2.37
N LEU A 131 -8.17 -12.16 -1.80
CA LEU A 131 -7.24 -11.18 -1.25
C LEU A 131 -7.88 -10.47 -0.06
N LYS A 132 -7.18 -10.47 1.07
CA LYS A 132 -7.68 -9.91 2.34
C LYS A 132 -6.63 -9.05 3.04
N ALA A 133 -7.09 -7.94 3.60
CA ALA A 133 -6.38 -7.27 4.68
C ALA A 133 -6.70 -7.96 6.02
N PRO A 134 -5.83 -7.83 7.04
CA PRO A 134 -6.14 -8.32 8.38
C PRO A 134 -7.39 -7.65 8.96
N ASP A 135 -8.18 -8.40 9.74
CA ASP A 135 -9.39 -7.88 10.41
C ASP A 135 -9.09 -6.73 11.38
N SER A 136 -7.85 -6.64 11.89
CA SER A 136 -7.38 -5.59 12.78
C SER A 136 -6.02 -5.06 12.31
N ILE A 137 -5.99 -3.80 11.90
CA ILE A 137 -4.77 -3.13 11.41
C ILE A 137 -4.04 -2.52 12.60
N VAL A 138 -3.05 -3.25 13.12
CA VAL A 138 -2.22 -2.83 14.25
C VAL A 138 -0.86 -2.24 13.82
N LYS A 139 -0.56 -2.30 12.52
CA LYS A 139 0.69 -1.84 11.90
C LYS A 139 0.34 -1.03 10.65
N ILE A 140 1.06 0.08 10.43
CA ILE A 140 1.03 0.84 9.17
C ILE A 140 1.58 -0.03 8.04
N TRP A 141 0.81 -0.17 6.97
CA TRP A 141 1.05 -1.09 5.88
C TRP A 141 1.18 -2.54 6.39
N PRO A 142 0.07 -3.13 6.85
CA PRO A 142 0.08 -4.53 7.25
C PRO A 142 0.32 -5.41 6.03
N ASP A 143 0.81 -6.61 6.27
CA ASP A 143 0.89 -7.62 5.22
C ASP A 143 -0.55 -8.02 4.82
N LEU A 144 -0.75 -8.26 3.53
CA LEU A 144 -2.02 -8.76 3.00
C LEU A 144 -1.90 -10.26 2.73
N THR A 145 -2.99 -10.98 2.88
CA THR A 145 -3.05 -12.40 2.57
C THR A 145 -3.78 -12.59 1.25
N ALA A 146 -3.10 -13.19 0.28
CA ALA A 146 -3.70 -13.60 -0.98
C ALA A 146 -3.74 -15.12 -1.10
N THR A 147 -4.72 -15.64 -1.82
CA THR A 147 -4.87 -17.08 -2.07
C THR A 147 -4.89 -17.35 -3.56
N ARG A 148 -4.18 -18.39 -4.00
CA ARG A 148 -4.23 -18.94 -5.36
C ARG A 148 -4.80 -20.35 -5.32
N VAL A 149 -5.59 -20.69 -6.33
CA VAL A 149 -6.11 -22.04 -6.53
C VAL A 149 -5.75 -22.48 -7.95
N CYS A 150 -4.87 -23.48 -8.04
CA CYS A 150 -4.25 -23.88 -9.30
C CYS A 150 -4.46 -25.35 -9.59
N PRO A 151 -4.76 -25.74 -10.85
CA PRO A 151 -4.86 -27.16 -11.20
C PRO A 151 -3.53 -27.88 -10.97
N THR A 152 -3.60 -29.15 -10.56
CA THR A 152 -2.43 -30.02 -10.47
C THR A 152 -1.90 -30.36 -11.88
N PRO A 153 -0.60 -30.68 -12.07
CA PRO A 153 -0.04 -30.98 -13.39
C PRO A 153 -0.71 -32.13 -14.15
N ASP A 154 -1.38 -33.04 -13.43
CA ASP A 154 -2.12 -34.18 -13.97
C ASP A 154 -3.62 -33.89 -14.16
N ASN A 155 -4.08 -32.66 -13.87
CA ASN A 155 -5.48 -32.21 -13.95
C ASN A 155 -6.46 -33.05 -13.11
N THR A 156 -6.00 -33.70 -12.04
CA THR A 156 -6.86 -34.51 -11.17
C THR A 156 -7.45 -33.73 -9.99
N GLY A 157 -6.96 -32.50 -9.74
CA GLY A 157 -7.46 -31.63 -8.69
C GLY A 157 -6.85 -30.23 -8.73
N SER A 158 -6.86 -29.55 -7.58
CA SER A 158 -6.26 -28.22 -7.44
C SER A 158 -5.45 -28.11 -6.16
N VAL A 159 -4.39 -27.32 -6.19
CA VAL A 159 -3.57 -26.92 -5.06
C VAL A 159 -3.93 -25.49 -4.67
N THR A 160 -4.18 -25.28 -3.38
CA THR A 160 -4.35 -23.95 -2.80
C THR A 160 -3.04 -23.48 -2.20
N THR A 161 -2.62 -22.28 -2.56
CA THR A 161 -1.40 -21.63 -2.03
C THR A 161 -1.76 -20.29 -1.43
N GLU A 162 -1.33 -20.07 -0.19
CA GLU A 162 -1.43 -18.78 0.48
C GLU A 162 -0.14 -17.99 0.27
N LEU A 163 -0.29 -16.71 -0.05
CA LEU A 163 0.79 -15.75 -0.26
C LEU A 163 0.67 -14.63 0.77
N SER A 164 1.78 -14.31 1.41
CA SER A 164 1.93 -13.09 2.20
C SER A 164 2.47 -11.98 1.29
N LEU A 165 1.71 -10.89 1.16
CA LEU A 165 2.08 -9.72 0.37
C LEU A 165 2.58 -8.61 1.30
N HIS A 166 3.81 -8.16 1.06
CA HIS A 166 4.50 -7.17 1.87
C HIS A 166 4.58 -5.83 1.15
N PHE A 167 4.36 -4.75 1.90
CA PHE A 167 4.46 -3.40 1.35
C PHE A 167 5.92 -2.92 1.30
N ASP A 168 6.35 -2.43 0.12
CA ASP A 168 7.61 -1.73 -0.06
C ASP A 168 7.39 -0.21 -0.07
N PRO A 169 7.90 0.52 0.92
CA PRO A 169 7.75 1.97 0.99
C PRO A 169 8.56 2.74 -0.06
N LYS A 170 9.47 2.09 -0.82
CA LYS A 170 10.22 2.77 -1.89
C LYS A 170 9.38 2.91 -3.16
N SER A 171 8.69 1.84 -3.54
CA SER A 171 7.82 1.82 -4.73
C SER A 171 6.36 2.12 -4.41
N PHE A 172 5.96 2.13 -3.14
CA PHE A 172 4.57 2.19 -2.70
C PHE A 172 3.71 1.05 -3.25
N LYS A 173 4.31 -0.14 -3.39
CA LYS A 173 3.65 -1.34 -3.90
C LYS A 173 3.73 -2.50 -2.91
N TYR A 174 2.78 -3.42 -3.04
CA TYR A 174 2.81 -4.72 -2.40
C TYR A 174 3.48 -5.76 -3.30
N PHE A 175 4.30 -6.64 -2.70
CA PHE A 175 5.01 -7.74 -3.37
C PHE A 175 4.89 -9.04 -2.59
N SER A 176 4.91 -10.18 -3.28
CA SER A 176 5.06 -11.50 -2.65
C SER A 176 6.54 -11.82 -2.43
N ALA A 177 6.86 -12.59 -1.38
CA ALA A 177 8.19 -13.14 -1.18
C ALA A 177 8.23 -14.66 -1.47
N PRO A 178 9.28 -15.19 -2.13
CA PRO A 178 10.28 -14.44 -2.91
C PRO A 178 9.64 -13.87 -4.18
N ASP A 179 10.03 -12.65 -4.61
CA ASP A 179 9.46 -11.86 -5.73
C ASP A 179 8.86 -12.72 -6.85
N SER A 180 7.61 -13.12 -6.66
CA SER A 180 6.90 -13.99 -7.58
C SER A 180 5.98 -13.11 -8.41
N SER A 181 5.87 -13.42 -9.70
CA SER A 181 4.96 -12.68 -10.57
C SER A 181 3.54 -12.76 -9.99
N LEU A 182 2.96 -11.59 -9.74
CA LEU A 182 1.59 -11.45 -9.27
C LEU A 182 0.57 -11.55 -10.41
N GLU A 183 1.03 -11.43 -11.65
CA GLU A 183 0.20 -11.45 -12.86
C GLU A 183 -0.30 -12.86 -13.22
N SER A 184 0.47 -13.90 -12.86
CA SER A 184 0.06 -15.28 -13.07
C SER A 184 -0.68 -15.80 -11.85
N PRO A 185 -1.85 -16.43 -12.03
CA PRO A 185 -2.57 -17.05 -10.93
C PRO A 185 -1.87 -18.30 -10.38
N CYS A 186 -0.87 -18.86 -11.08
CA CYS A 186 -0.32 -20.20 -10.79
C CYS A 186 1.21 -20.36 -10.87
N ASN A 187 1.97 -19.28 -10.65
CA ASN A 187 3.44 -19.33 -10.61
C ASN A 187 4.00 -19.59 -9.22
#